data_AF-A0A449ACT3-F1
#
_entry.id   AF-A0A449ACT3-F1
#
_cell.length_a   1.000
_cell.length_b   1.000
_cell.length_c   1.000
_cell.angle_alpha   90.00
_cell.angle_beta   90.00
_cell.angle_gamma   90.00
#
_symmetry.space_group_name_H-M   'P 1'
#
loop_
_entity.id
_entity.type
_entity.pdbx_description
1 polymer ?
#
loop_
_entity_poly.entity_id
_entity_poly.type
_entity_poly.pdbx_seq_one_letter_code
_entity_poly.pdbx_strand_id
1 'polypeptide(L)'
;MNLIQLFEMQKKLDEKIEKKHESISPNFSKKEITLQRTLALMVEASEFINEVQSFKYWKQNKNISKTKVLEEFVDLLHFFISLSYQNDVPHTLNPKINEYNDINLQFKELFINISEILKQPNKENIQISFEIALGCFEMLGYNYNELFEAYFFKNQKNYKRLYSNY
;
A
#
# COMPACT_ATOMS: atom_id res chain seq x y z
N MET A 1 6.32 5.05 13.28
CA MET A 1 7.19 4.42 12.25
C MET A 1 7.74 5.50 11.31
N ASN A 2 9.04 5.51 11.01
CA ASN A 2 9.64 6.47 10.06
C ASN A 2 9.87 5.79 8.70
N LEU A 3 9.14 6.24 7.67
CA LEU A 3 9.15 5.66 6.34
C LEU A 3 9.93 6.48 5.31
N ILE A 4 10.78 7.42 5.75
CA ILE A 4 11.50 8.35 4.86
C ILE A 4 12.24 7.64 3.72
N GLN A 5 12.93 6.54 4.01
CA GLN A 5 13.68 5.79 3.00
C GLN A 5 12.75 5.16 1.95
N LEU A 6 11.59 4.64 2.35
CA LEU A 6 10.60 4.07 1.43
C LEU A 6 9.97 5.17 0.56
N PHE A 7 9.68 6.34 1.15
CA PHE A 7 9.20 7.52 0.41
C PHE A 7 10.20 7.96 -0.67
N GLU A 8 11.49 8.05 -0.34
CA GLU A 8 12.53 8.41 -1.29
C GLU A 8 12.67 7.39 -2.42
N MET A 9 12.58 6.10 -2.10
CA MET A 9 12.63 5.02 -3.10
C MET A 9 11.43 5.08 -4.05
N GLN A 10 10.23 5.25 -3.50
CA GLN A 10 9.00 5.31 -4.29
C GLN A 10 8.98 6.51 -5.21
N LYS A 11 9.35 7.69 -4.70
CA LYS A 11 9.36 8.92 -5.51
C LYS A 11 10.27 8.77 -6.74
N LYS A 12 11.46 8.17 -6.57
CA LYS A 12 12.37 7.87 -7.69
C LYS A 12 11.80 6.85 -8.68
N LEU A 13 11.05 5.86 -8.17
CA LEU A 13 10.40 4.86 -9.01
C LEU A 13 9.26 5.48 -9.82
N ASP A 14 8.41 6.26 -9.16
CA ASP A 14 7.28 6.97 -9.77
C ASP A 14 7.73 7.95 -10.85
N GLU A 15 8.80 8.71 -10.62
CA GLU A 15 9.38 9.61 -11.63
C GLU A 15 9.80 8.86 -12.92
N LYS A 16 10.24 7.60 -12.82
CA LYS A 16 10.56 6.78 -13.99
C LYS A 16 9.32 6.18 -14.64
N ILE A 17 8.34 5.75 -13.85
CA ILE A 17 7.06 5.23 -14.34
C ILE A 17 6.31 6.34 -15.10
N GLU A 18 6.23 7.54 -14.54
CA GLU A 18 5.56 8.69 -15.13
C GLU A 18 6.19 9.08 -16.47
N LYS A 19 7.52 9.18 -16.56
CA LYS A 19 8.23 9.41 -17.84
C LYS A 19 7.94 8.35 -18.89
N LYS A 20 7.85 7.08 -18.49
CA LYS A 20 7.49 5.98 -19.40
C LYS A 20 6.02 6.08 -19.82
N HIS A 21 5.12 6.39 -18.89
CA HIS A 21 3.70 6.52 -19.14
C HIS A 21 3.38 7.70 -20.08
N GLU A 22 4.04 8.85 -19.92
CA GLU A 22 3.93 9.99 -20.86
C GLU A 22 4.23 9.59 -22.31
N SER A 23 5.10 8.61 -22.53
CA SER A 23 5.41 8.10 -23.87
C SER A 23 4.35 7.15 -24.46
N ILE A 24 3.48 6.56 -23.63
CA ILE A 24 2.49 5.55 -24.03
C ILE A 24 1.07 6.14 -24.08
N SER A 25 0.71 6.95 -23.08
CA SER A 25 -0.63 7.50 -22.88
C SER A 25 -0.55 8.97 -22.42
N PRO A 26 -0.26 9.92 -23.33
CA PRO A 26 0.17 11.28 -22.99
C PRO A 26 -0.88 12.23 -22.36
N ASN A 27 -2.10 11.79 -22.02
CA ASN A 27 -3.21 12.71 -21.75
C ASN A 27 -3.98 12.48 -20.43
N PHE A 28 -3.39 11.81 -19.44
CA PHE A 28 -4.06 11.68 -18.14
C PHE A 28 -3.84 12.91 -17.26
N SER A 29 -4.93 13.50 -16.78
CA SER A 29 -4.89 14.54 -15.76
C SER A 29 -4.44 13.96 -14.42
N LYS A 30 -3.90 14.84 -13.54
CA LYS A 30 -3.54 14.45 -12.16
C LYS A 30 -4.72 13.77 -11.44
N LYS A 31 -5.95 14.25 -11.67
CA LYS A 31 -7.17 13.68 -11.06
C LYS A 31 -7.45 12.25 -11.51
N GLU A 32 -7.27 11.95 -12.79
CA GLU A 32 -7.46 10.59 -13.32
C GLU A 32 -6.37 9.63 -12.82
N ILE A 33 -5.12 10.10 -12.75
CA ILE A 33 -4.02 9.31 -12.17
C ILE A 33 -4.30 9.02 -10.70
N THR A 34 -4.74 10.01 -9.92
CA THR A 34 -5.14 9.81 -8.51
C THR A 34 -6.26 8.76 -8.42
N LEU A 35 -7.29 8.85 -9.26
CA LEU A 35 -8.37 7.86 -9.26
C LEU A 35 -7.85 6.44 -9.54
N GLN A 36 -7.01 6.26 -10.56
CA GLN A 36 -6.43 4.96 -10.88
C GLN A 36 -5.56 4.41 -9.75
N ARG A 37 -4.73 5.25 -9.12
CA ARG A 37 -3.90 4.87 -7.97
C ARG A 37 -4.75 4.45 -6.77
N THR A 38 -5.83 5.16 -6.48
CA THR A 38 -6.72 4.79 -5.37
C THR A 38 -7.52 3.51 -5.68
N LEU A 39 -7.90 3.28 -6.94
CA LEU A 39 -8.50 2.00 -7.35
C LEU A 39 -7.51 0.84 -7.19
N ALA A 40 -6.27 1.01 -7.64
CA ALA A 40 -5.22 0.02 -7.45
C ALA A 40 -4.97 -0.25 -5.96
N LEU A 41 -4.90 0.81 -5.12
CA LEU A 41 -4.80 0.68 -3.67
C LEU A 41 -5.89 -0.22 -3.06
N MET A 42 -7.14 -0.08 -3.50
CA MET A 42 -8.26 -0.92 -3.05
C MET A 42 -8.11 -2.39 -3.48
N VAL A 43 -7.58 -2.61 -4.69
CA VAL A 43 -7.29 -3.97 -5.21
C VAL A 43 -6.17 -4.61 -4.40
N GLU A 44 -5.03 -3.93 -4.22
CA GLU A 44 -3.90 -4.46 -3.45
C GLU A 44 -4.27 -4.71 -1.98
N ALA A 45 -5.13 -3.87 -1.39
CA ALA A 45 -5.66 -4.12 -0.04
C ALA A 45 -6.43 -5.45 0.01
N SER A 46 -7.21 -5.75 -1.04
CA SER A 46 -7.94 -7.00 -1.16
C SER A 46 -7.01 -8.20 -1.36
N GLU A 47 -5.94 -8.05 -2.16
CA GLU A 47 -4.92 -9.09 -2.37
C GLU A 47 -4.17 -9.41 -1.07
N PHE A 48 -3.72 -8.39 -0.35
CA PHE A 48 -3.12 -8.51 0.98
C PHE A 48 -4.03 -9.27 1.98
N ILE A 49 -5.29 -8.84 2.13
CA ILE A 49 -6.25 -9.48 3.04
C ILE A 49 -6.52 -10.93 2.61
N ASN A 50 -6.55 -11.18 1.30
CA ASN A 50 -6.75 -12.51 0.74
C ASN A 50 -5.59 -13.47 1.04
N GLU A 51 -4.34 -12.99 1.05
CA GLU A 51 -3.15 -13.78 1.44
C GLU A 51 -3.08 -14.02 2.96
N VAL A 52 -3.58 -13.09 3.78
CA VAL A 52 -3.70 -13.26 5.24
C VAL A 52 -4.76 -14.29 5.63
N GLN A 53 -5.82 -14.43 4.83
CA GLN A 53 -6.86 -15.47 4.99
C GLN A 53 -7.65 -15.42 6.32
N SER A 54 -7.58 -14.33 7.10
CA SER A 54 -8.25 -14.24 8.41
C SER A 54 -9.76 -14.44 8.32
N PHE A 55 -10.41 -13.86 7.30
CA PHE A 55 -11.85 -13.90 7.07
C PHE A 55 -12.37 -15.22 6.49
N LYS A 56 -11.49 -16.13 6.03
CA LYS A 56 -11.87 -17.39 5.37
C LYS A 56 -12.34 -18.42 6.39
N TYR A 57 -13.51 -18.19 7.01
CA TYR A 57 -14.09 -19.03 8.06
C TYR A 57 -14.48 -20.44 7.59
N TRP A 58 -14.67 -20.64 6.29
CA TRP A 58 -14.99 -21.92 5.68
C TRP A 58 -13.75 -22.80 5.38
N LYS A 59 -12.54 -22.29 5.61
CA LYS A 59 -11.30 -23.06 5.41
C LYS A 59 -10.79 -23.61 6.74
N GLN A 60 -10.72 -24.94 6.84
CA GLN A 60 -10.17 -25.62 8.01
C GLN A 60 -8.64 -25.43 8.14
N ASN A 61 -7.91 -25.48 7.01
CA ASN A 61 -6.46 -25.29 6.97
C ASN A 61 -6.10 -24.02 6.20
N LYS A 62 -5.36 -23.12 6.83
CA LYS A 62 -4.84 -21.88 6.22
C LYS A 62 -3.34 -22.02 5.99
N ASN A 63 -2.95 -22.15 4.73
CA ASN A 63 -1.53 -22.13 4.34
C ASN A 63 -1.13 -20.69 4.05
N ILE A 64 -0.75 -19.96 5.11
CA ILE A 64 -0.35 -18.55 5.02
C ILE A 64 1.14 -18.50 4.69
N SER A 65 1.49 -17.92 3.55
CA SER A 65 2.89 -17.67 3.18
C SER A 65 3.28 -16.27 3.64
N LYS A 66 4.18 -16.19 4.62
CA LYS A 66 4.75 -14.92 5.09
C LYS A 66 5.31 -14.08 3.94
N THR A 67 6.03 -14.71 3.02
CA THR A 67 6.62 -14.04 1.86
C THR A 67 5.55 -13.41 0.97
N LYS A 68 4.42 -14.09 0.75
CA LYS A 68 3.32 -13.54 -0.06
C LYS A 68 2.64 -12.38 0.65
N VAL A 69 2.32 -12.53 1.94
CA VAL A 69 1.72 -11.45 2.74
C VAL A 69 2.59 -10.19 2.72
N LEU A 70 3.92 -10.35 2.85
CA LEU A 70 4.87 -9.23 2.74
C LEU A 70 4.90 -8.62 1.33
N GLU A 71 4.85 -9.43 0.28
CA GLU A 71 4.82 -8.94 -1.11
C GLU A 71 3.56 -8.11 -1.38
N GLU A 72 2.38 -8.62 -1.02
CA GLU A 72 1.10 -7.90 -1.21
C GLU A 72 1.01 -6.64 -0.35
N PHE A 73 1.52 -6.69 0.89
CA PHE A 73 1.55 -5.50 1.73
C PHE A 73 2.46 -4.40 1.15
N VAL A 74 3.57 -4.79 0.53
CA VAL A 74 4.46 -3.85 -0.16
C VAL A 74 3.78 -3.24 -1.39
N ASP A 75 3.01 -4.03 -2.14
CA ASP A 75 2.23 -3.52 -3.28
C ASP A 75 1.18 -2.49 -2.84
N LEU A 76 0.49 -2.75 -1.73
CA LEU A 76 -0.38 -1.78 -1.07
C LEU A 76 0.38 -0.49 -0.68
N LEU A 77 1.59 -0.62 -0.12
CA LEU A 77 2.39 0.53 0.31
C LEU A 77 2.92 1.38 -0.84
N HIS A 78 3.20 0.80 -2.01
CA HIS A 78 3.59 1.56 -3.18
C HIS A 78 2.56 2.66 -3.46
N PHE A 79 1.27 2.30 -3.50
CA PHE A 79 0.20 3.26 -3.74
C PHE A 79 -0.03 4.24 -2.58
N PHE A 80 0.04 3.77 -1.32
CA PHE A 80 -0.09 4.67 -0.17
C PHE A 80 1.00 5.75 -0.17
N ILE A 81 2.25 5.37 -0.42
CA ILE A 81 3.38 6.31 -0.44
C ILE A 81 3.23 7.30 -1.58
N SER A 82 2.87 6.84 -2.79
CA SER A 82 2.63 7.71 -3.94
C SER A 82 1.54 8.74 -3.66
N LEU A 83 0.41 8.32 -3.10
CA LEU A 83 -0.67 9.23 -2.71
C LEU A 83 -0.24 10.18 -1.59
N SER A 84 0.57 9.70 -0.64
CA SER A 84 1.02 10.46 0.53
C SER A 84 1.87 11.66 0.15
N TYR A 85 2.97 11.46 -0.59
CA TYR A 85 3.86 12.57 -0.93
C TYR A 85 3.22 13.57 -1.89
N GLN A 86 2.22 13.15 -2.68
CA GLN A 86 1.48 14.04 -3.57
C GLN A 86 0.45 14.93 -2.87
N ASN A 87 0.14 14.62 -1.61
CA ASN A 87 -0.87 15.29 -0.78
C ASN A 87 -0.30 15.72 0.59
N ASP A 88 1.02 15.94 0.68
CA ASP A 88 1.71 16.48 1.85
C ASP A 88 1.50 15.69 3.15
N VAL A 89 1.26 14.38 3.05
CA VAL A 89 1.22 13.46 4.20
C VAL A 89 2.67 13.23 4.68
N PRO A 90 2.93 13.32 6.00
CA PRO A 90 4.27 13.10 6.53
C PRO A 90 4.75 11.65 6.35
N HIS A 91 6.05 11.46 6.20
CA HIS A 91 6.67 10.12 6.13
C HIS A 91 6.78 9.44 7.51
N THR A 92 6.54 10.16 8.59
CA THR A 92 6.47 9.60 9.95
C THR A 92 5.01 9.37 10.29
N LEU A 93 4.61 8.11 10.39
CA LEU A 93 3.23 7.68 10.61
C LEU A 93 3.15 6.78 11.83
N ASN A 94 2.04 6.86 12.56
CA ASN A 94 1.81 6.05 13.73
C ASN A 94 0.79 4.96 13.42
N PRO A 95 1.18 3.67 13.44
CA PRO A 95 0.25 2.56 13.25
C PRO A 95 -0.95 2.69 14.19
N LYS A 96 -2.15 2.57 13.63
CA LYS A 96 -3.42 2.64 14.37
C LYS A 96 -4.03 1.25 14.46
N ILE A 97 -4.17 0.75 15.67
CA ILE A 97 -4.80 -0.54 15.96
C ILE A 97 -6.17 -0.29 16.56
N ASN A 98 -7.18 -1.02 16.08
CA ASN A 98 -8.54 -0.93 16.62
C ASN A 98 -8.60 -1.38 18.08
N GLU A 99 -9.56 -0.82 18.82
CA GLU A 99 -9.71 -1.03 20.27
C GLU A 99 -9.97 -2.48 20.68
N TYR A 100 -10.45 -3.32 19.75
CA TYR A 100 -10.80 -4.71 20.01
C TYR A 100 -9.62 -5.67 19.77
N ASN A 101 -8.50 -5.17 19.22
CA ASN A 101 -7.37 -5.98 18.78
C ASN A 101 -7.79 -7.15 17.86
N ASP A 102 -8.78 -6.91 16.98
CA ASP A 102 -9.30 -7.89 16.02
C ASP A 102 -8.85 -7.55 14.59
N ILE A 103 -8.18 -8.48 13.92
CA ILE A 103 -7.62 -8.26 12.58
C ILE A 103 -8.70 -8.08 11.50
N ASN A 104 -9.86 -8.73 11.63
CA ASN A 104 -10.95 -8.56 10.66
C ASN A 104 -11.66 -7.22 10.84
N LEU A 105 -11.79 -6.73 12.08
CA LEU A 105 -12.26 -5.36 12.33
C LEU A 105 -11.28 -4.33 11.79
N GLN A 106 -9.97 -4.57 11.93
CA GLN A 106 -8.93 -3.74 11.32
C GLN A 106 -9.06 -3.70 9.78
N PHE A 107 -9.26 -4.85 9.14
CA PHE A 107 -9.45 -4.95 7.69
C PHE A 107 -10.72 -4.25 7.20
N LYS A 108 -11.82 -4.34 7.97
CA LYS A 108 -13.04 -3.57 7.72
C LYS A 108 -12.75 -2.06 7.76
N GLU A 109 -12.04 -1.59 8.77
CA GLU A 109 -11.67 -0.18 8.90
C GLU A 109 -10.77 0.29 7.75
N LEU A 110 -9.81 -0.55 7.33
CA LEU A 110 -8.95 -0.27 6.18
C LEU A 110 -9.78 -0.02 4.91
N PHE A 111 -10.73 -0.91 4.59
CA PHE A 111 -11.58 -0.74 3.41
C PHE A 111 -12.47 0.50 3.48
N ILE A 112 -13.07 0.78 4.65
CA ILE A 112 -13.89 1.99 4.84
C ILE A 112 -13.04 3.24 4.58
N ASN A 113 -11.84 3.32 5.15
CA ASN A 113 -10.99 4.52 5.01
C ASN A 113 -10.42 4.67 3.59
N ILE A 114 -10.05 3.57 2.91
CA ILE A 114 -9.68 3.63 1.48
C ILE A 114 -10.85 4.15 0.63
N SER A 115 -12.10 3.76 0.97
CA SER A 115 -13.28 4.29 0.28
C SER A 115 -13.48 5.79 0.48
N GLU A 116 -13.06 6.35 1.63
CA GLU A 116 -13.08 7.79 1.85
C GLU A 116 -12.02 8.51 0.99
N ILE A 117 -10.88 7.88 0.68
CA ILE A 117 -9.92 8.41 -0.31
C ILE A 117 -10.56 8.47 -1.70
N LEU A 118 -11.35 7.45 -2.10
CA LEU A 118 -12.04 7.45 -3.40
C LEU A 118 -13.05 8.60 -3.52
N LYS A 119 -13.72 8.96 -2.43
CA LYS A 119 -14.64 10.10 -2.38
C LYS A 119 -13.87 11.43 -2.36
N GLN A 120 -12.83 11.50 -1.53
CA GLN A 120 -12.05 12.71 -1.30
C GLN A 120 -10.58 12.35 -0.98
N PRO A 121 -9.67 12.43 -1.97
CA PRO A 121 -8.27 12.10 -1.79
C PRO A 121 -7.50 13.25 -1.16
N ASN A 122 -7.84 13.61 0.08
CA ASN A 122 -7.17 14.64 0.86
C ASN A 122 -6.11 14.04 1.81
N LYS A 123 -5.27 14.91 2.37
CA LYS A 123 -4.20 14.55 3.31
C LYS A 123 -4.70 13.69 4.48
N GLU A 124 -5.81 14.07 5.09
CA GLU A 124 -6.33 13.42 6.30
C GLU A 124 -6.79 11.98 6.01
N ASN A 125 -7.62 11.79 4.97
CA ASN A 125 -8.12 10.48 4.58
C ASN A 125 -6.97 9.54 4.19
N ILE A 126 -5.97 10.04 3.46
CA ILE A 126 -4.78 9.25 3.08
C ILE A 126 -3.97 8.87 4.33
N GLN A 127 -3.70 9.84 5.21
CA GLN A 127 -2.92 9.61 6.42
C GLN A 127 -3.58 8.58 7.33
N ILE A 128 -4.87 8.73 7.63
CA ILE A 128 -5.62 7.81 8.50
C ILE A 128 -5.65 6.41 7.90
N SER A 129 -5.94 6.28 6.60
CA SER A 129 -5.94 4.99 5.91
C SER A 129 -4.58 4.30 5.97
N PHE A 130 -3.50 5.05 5.78
CA PHE A 130 -2.14 4.52 5.80
C PHE A 130 -1.76 4.08 7.23
N GLU A 131 -2.07 4.88 8.25
CA GLU A 131 -1.86 4.51 9.65
C GLU A 131 -2.63 3.23 10.05
N ILE A 132 -3.85 3.04 9.53
CA ILE A 132 -4.64 1.81 9.71
C ILE A 132 -3.99 0.61 9.01
N ALA A 133 -3.47 0.81 7.78
CA ALA A 133 -2.77 -0.24 7.05
C ALA A 133 -1.49 -0.70 7.77
N LEU A 134 -0.72 0.25 8.31
CA LEU A 134 0.43 -0.06 9.16
C LEU A 134 0.01 -0.78 10.45
N GLY A 135 -1.15 -0.43 11.01
CA GLY A 135 -1.76 -1.16 12.13
C GLY A 135 -2.04 -2.61 11.78
N CYS A 136 -2.61 -2.90 10.60
CA CYS A 136 -2.77 -4.28 10.12
C CYS A 136 -1.46 -5.06 10.13
N PHE A 137 -0.38 -4.43 9.67
CA PHE A 137 0.93 -5.04 9.57
C PHE A 137 1.53 -5.39 10.93
N GLU A 138 1.43 -4.48 11.90
CA GLU A 138 1.90 -4.71 13.27
C GLU A 138 1.05 -5.76 13.98
N MET A 139 -0.27 -5.77 13.80
CA MET A 139 -1.16 -6.78 14.36
C MET A 139 -0.85 -8.19 13.87
N LEU A 140 -0.30 -8.34 12.66
CA LEU A 140 0.17 -9.62 12.12
C LEU A 140 1.55 -10.04 12.67
N GLY A 141 2.15 -9.23 13.55
CA GLY A 141 3.43 -9.50 14.19
C GLY A 141 4.64 -9.14 13.33
N TYR A 142 4.46 -8.38 12.24
CA TYR A 142 5.55 -7.92 11.42
C TYR A 142 6.14 -6.61 11.93
N ASN A 143 7.43 -6.40 11.70
CA ASN A 143 8.15 -5.20 12.11
C ASN A 143 8.72 -4.41 10.93
N TYR A 144 9.22 -3.21 11.23
CA TYR A 144 9.77 -2.30 10.22
C TYR A 144 10.93 -2.89 9.40
N ASN A 145 11.79 -3.74 9.98
CA ASN A 145 12.91 -4.32 9.24
C ASN A 145 12.42 -5.27 8.15
N GLU A 146 11.43 -6.10 8.48
CA GLU A 146 10.79 -7.02 7.51
C GLU A 146 10.10 -6.24 6.39
N LEU A 147 9.42 -5.15 6.76
CA LEU A 147 8.84 -4.25 5.79
C LEU A 147 9.90 -3.64 4.87
N PHE A 148 10.96 -3.07 5.44
CA PHE A 148 12.04 -2.43 4.69
C PHE A 148 12.69 -3.40 3.71
N GLU A 149 13.02 -4.62 4.16
CA GLU A 149 13.62 -5.65 3.31
C GLU A 149 12.70 -6.04 2.16
N ALA A 150 11.43 -6.36 2.46
CA ALA A 150 10.46 -6.74 1.43
C ALA A 150 10.27 -5.62 0.40
N TYR A 151 10.15 -4.37 0.88
CA TYR A 151 10.01 -3.19 0.04
C TYR A 151 11.25 -2.98 -0.85
N PHE A 152 12.44 -3.14 -0.28
CA PHE A 152 13.70 -3.03 -1.00
C PHE A 152 13.84 -4.06 -2.12
N PHE A 153 13.48 -5.32 -1.87
CA PHE A 153 13.46 -6.36 -2.90
C PHE A 153 12.42 -6.09 -3.99
N LYS A 154 11.21 -5.68 -3.63
CA LYS A 154 10.15 -5.36 -4.62
C LYS A 154 10.53 -4.16 -5.48
N ASN A 155 11.07 -3.11 -4.87
CA ASN A 155 11.53 -1.93 -5.58
C ASN A 155 12.61 -2.29 -6.63
N GLN A 156 13.57 -3.15 -6.30
CA GLN A 156 14.54 -3.66 -7.28
C GLN A 156 13.88 -4.45 -8.43
N LYS A 157 12.90 -5.31 -8.12
CA LYS A 157 12.12 -6.06 -9.12
C LYS A 157 11.36 -5.10 -10.05
N ASN A 158 10.77 -4.04 -9.52
CA ASN A 158 10.06 -3.01 -10.30
C ASN A 158 11.01 -2.21 -11.20
N TYR A 159 12.22 -1.86 -10.72
CA TYR A 159 13.24 -1.28 -11.60
C TYR A 159 13.62 -2.23 -12.74
N LYS A 160 13.81 -3.53 -12.47
CA LYS A 160 14.10 -4.51 -13.52
C LYS A 160 12.99 -4.57 -14.58
N ARG A 161 11.71 -4.58 -14.15
CA ARG A 161 10.55 -4.55 -15.04
C ARG A 161 10.52 -3.31 -15.95
N LEU A 162 10.85 -2.14 -15.40
CA LEU A 162 10.92 -0.89 -16.16
C LEU A 162 11.91 -0.98 -17.33
N TYR A 163 13.09 -1.58 -17.11
CA TYR A 163 14.12 -1.76 -18.14
C TYR A 163 13.83 -2.91 -19.11
N SER A 164 13.03 -3.91 -18.73
CA SER A 164 12.72 -5.07 -19.57
C SER A 164 11.48 -4.93 -20.45
N ASN A 165 10.76 -3.79 -20.40
CA ASN A 165 9.52 -3.54 -21.16
C ASN A 165 8.43 -4.63 -21.01
N TYR A 166 8.36 -5.26 -19.84
CA TYR A 166 7.24 -6.10 -19.42
C TYR A 166 6.47 -5.41 -18.30
#